data_AF-A0A0L1IIX4-F1
#
_entry.id   AF-A0A0L1IIX4-F1
#
_cell.length_a   1.000
_cell.length_b   1.000
_cell.length_c   1.000
_cell.angle_alpha   90.00
_cell.angle_beta   90.00
_cell.angle_gamma   90.00
#
_symmetry.space_group_name_H-M   'P 1'
#
loop_
_entity.id
_entity.type
_entity.pdbx_description
1 polymer ?
#
loop_
_entity_poly.entity_id
_entity_poly.type
_entity_poly.pdbx_seq_one_letter_code
_entity_poly.pdbx_strand_id
1 'polypeptide(L)'
;MWKVQDLSCEQIAKKVEKISGYETKSTVLGHMQRGGIPTSMDRYLGYLFGNYAVELLLENKSNLAIGIKDNKLIALDIKKALDIKKTDNKNLINNIRNINSFYKK
;
A
#
# COMPACT_ATOMS: atom_id res chain seq x y z
N MET A 1 -2.33 -0.20 19.11
CA MET A 1 -1.30 0.65 19.74
C MET A 1 -0.01 0.54 18.91
N TRP A 2 0.20 1.45 17.95
CA TRP A 2 1.40 1.46 17.11
C TRP A 2 2.43 2.38 17.77
N LYS A 3 3.50 1.82 18.32
CA LYS A 3 4.67 2.61 18.75
C LYS A 3 5.55 2.85 17.52
N VAL A 4 5.26 3.91 16.77
CA VAL A 4 6.23 4.50 15.84
C VAL A 4 7.10 5.42 16.70
N GLN A 5 8.42 5.23 16.67
CA GLN A 5 9.35 6.15 17.33
C GLN A 5 9.12 7.57 16.77
N ASP A 6 8.70 8.47 17.67
CA ASP A 6 8.13 9.79 17.41
C ASP A 6 9.18 10.77 16.85
N LEU A 7 9.46 10.71 15.55
CA LEU A 7 10.01 11.86 14.82
C LEU A 7 8.99 12.37 13.81
N SER A 8 8.60 13.64 13.96
CA SER A 8 7.85 14.37 12.95
C SER A 8 8.65 14.50 11.66
N CYS A 9 7.96 14.74 10.55
CA CYS A 9 8.61 14.94 9.24
C CYS A 9 9.66 16.07 9.29
N GLU A 10 9.39 17.12 10.07
CA GLU A 10 10.31 18.24 10.29
C GLU A 10 11.54 17.82 11.11
N GLN A 11 11.37 16.97 12.13
CA GLN A 11 12.48 16.45 12.92
C GLN A 11 13.42 15.58 12.06
N ILE A 12 12.86 14.82 11.12
CA ILE A 12 13.65 14.04 10.14
C ILE A 12 14.41 14.99 9.21
N ALA A 13 13.75 15.99 8.63
CA ALA A 13 14.39 16.94 7.73
C ALA A 13 15.56 17.68 8.40
N LYS A 14 15.35 18.22 9.61
CA LYS A 14 16.40 18.86 10.41
C LYS A 14 17.58 17.92 10.70
N LYS A 15 17.31 16.63 10.95
CA LYS A 15 18.36 15.64 11.20
C LYS A 15 19.17 15.35 9.93
N VAL A 16 18.52 15.24 8.78
CA VAL A 16 19.18 15.02 7.49
C VAL A 16 20.03 16.23 7.10
N GLU A 17 19.50 17.44 7.24
CA GLU A 17 20.23 18.69 6.97
C GLU A 17 21.47 18.81 7.85
N LYS A 18 21.35 18.52 9.15
CA LYS A 18 22.50 18.54 10.08
C LYS A 18 23.60 17.53 9.71
N ILE A 19 23.24 16.35 9.20
CA ILE A 19 24.20 15.30 8.85
C ILE A 19 24.82 15.54 7.48
N SER A 20 24.03 16.04 6.53
CA SER A 20 24.42 16.12 5.12
C SER A 20 24.95 17.49 4.69
N GLY A 21 24.60 18.57 5.41
CA GLY A 21 24.94 19.95 5.05
C GLY A 21 24.08 20.54 3.93
N TYR A 22 23.06 19.81 3.44
CA TYR A 22 22.16 20.26 2.38
C TYR A 22 20.83 20.73 2.95
N GLU A 23 20.33 21.88 2.47
CA GLU A 23 18.98 22.39 2.78
C GLU A 23 17.93 21.29 2.51
N THR A 24 17.17 20.92 3.55
CA THR A 24 16.23 19.81 3.49
C THR A 24 14.81 20.27 3.78
N LYS A 25 13.89 20.03 2.84
CA LYS A 25 12.47 20.39 2.97
C LYS A 25 11.63 19.17 3.32
N SER A 26 10.74 19.32 4.30
CA SER A 26 9.73 18.32 4.66
C SER A 26 8.40 18.62 3.97
N THR A 27 7.66 17.58 3.58
CA THR A 27 6.30 17.72 3.03
C THR A 27 5.43 16.58 3.54
N VAL A 28 4.27 16.94 4.12
CA VAL A 28 3.27 16.00 4.62
C VAL A 28 2.06 16.03 3.69
N LEU A 29 1.83 14.94 2.95
CA LEU A 29 0.77 14.89 1.93
C LEU A 29 -0.65 14.83 2.51
N GLY A 30 -0.83 14.20 3.67
CA GLY A 30 -2.11 14.16 4.39
C GLY A 30 -3.28 13.57 3.57
N HIS A 31 -4.46 14.18 3.69
CA HIS A 31 -5.73 13.69 3.12
C HIS A 31 -5.79 13.72 1.58
N MET A 32 -4.90 14.45 0.92
CA MET A 32 -4.83 14.52 -0.54
C MET A 32 -4.69 13.13 -1.17
N GLN A 33 -4.03 12.19 -0.49
CA GLN A 33 -3.82 10.81 -0.95
C GLN A 33 -5.12 9.98 -1.08
N ARG A 34 -6.24 10.44 -0.50
CA ARG A 34 -7.53 9.72 -0.55
C ARG A 34 -8.49 10.29 -1.60
N GLY A 35 -8.18 11.45 -2.16
CA GLY A 35 -8.99 12.11 -3.17
C GLY A 35 -8.40 11.96 -4.58
N GLY A 36 -9.05 12.62 -5.54
CA GLY A 36 -8.62 12.63 -6.94
C GLY A 36 -9.42 11.69 -7.84
N ILE A 37 -9.16 11.79 -9.13
CA ILE A 37 -9.82 10.97 -10.14
C ILE A 37 -9.15 9.58 -10.13
N PRO A 38 -9.91 8.47 -9.98
CA PRO A 38 -9.34 7.13 -9.97
C PRO A 38 -8.60 6.83 -11.27
N THR A 39 -7.48 6.12 -11.16
CA THR A 39 -6.67 5.72 -12.31
C THR A 39 -7.44 4.73 -13.20
N SER A 40 -6.96 4.48 -14.42
CA SER A 40 -7.54 3.45 -15.29
C SER A 40 -7.56 2.08 -14.63
N MET A 41 -6.50 1.75 -13.90
CA MET A 41 -6.37 0.51 -13.14
C MET A 41 -7.41 0.42 -12.02
N ASP A 42 -7.61 1.49 -11.24
CA ASP A 42 -8.61 1.50 -10.16
C ASP A 42 -10.02 1.28 -10.69
N ARG A 43 -10.36 1.92 -11.82
CA ARG A 43 -11.67 1.75 -12.47
C ARG A 43 -11.86 0.33 -12.98
N TYR A 44 -10.83 -0.23 -13.62
CA TYR A 44 -10.86 -1.60 -14.13
C TYR A 44 -11.04 -2.61 -12.98
N LEU A 45 -10.31 -2.44 -11.88
CA LEU A 45 -10.47 -3.29 -10.69
C LEU A 45 -11.86 -3.15 -10.06
N GLY A 46 -12.37 -1.92 -9.96
CA GLY A 46 -13.73 -1.67 -9.45
C GLY A 46 -14.79 -2.39 -10.28
N TYR A 47 -14.67 -2.33 -11.61
CA TYR A 47 -15.53 -3.08 -12.52
C TYR A 47 -15.42 -4.60 -12.32
N LEU A 48 -14.19 -5.14 -12.32
CA LEU A 48 -13.97 -6.58 -12.15
C LEU A 48 -14.53 -7.10 -10.83
N PHE A 49 -14.28 -6.40 -9.72
CA PHE A 49 -14.76 -6.82 -8.40
C PHE A 49 -16.28 -6.70 -8.29
N GLY A 50 -16.87 -5.64 -8.83
CA GLY A 50 -18.31 -5.47 -8.87
C GLY A 50 -18.98 -6.59 -9.68
N ASN A 51 -18.47 -6.88 -10.88
CA ASN A 51 -19.01 -7.94 -11.73
C ASN A 51 -18.91 -9.31 -11.04
N TYR A 52 -17.74 -9.65 -10.52
CA TYR A 52 -17.52 -10.94 -9.85
C TYR A 52 -18.35 -11.10 -8.56
N ALA A 53 -18.60 -10.01 -7.83
CA ALA A 53 -19.49 -10.03 -6.68
C ALA A 53 -20.93 -10.41 -7.08
N VAL A 54 -21.43 -9.84 -8.19
CA VAL A 54 -22.77 -10.15 -8.70
C VAL A 54 -22.87 -11.60 -9.15
N GLU A 55 -21.86 -12.11 -9.87
CA GLU A 55 -21.80 -13.53 -10.28
C GLU A 55 -21.89 -14.47 -9.06
N LEU A 56 -21.13 -14.20 -8.00
CA LEU A 56 -21.17 -14.99 -6.77
C LEU A 56 -22.54 -14.94 -6.08
N LEU A 57 -23.20 -13.77 -6.08
CA LEU A 57 -24.54 -13.63 -5.50
C LEU A 57 -25.58 -14.42 -6.31
N LEU A 58 -25.48 -14.45 -7.64
CA LEU A 58 -26.35 -15.26 -8.50
C LEU A 58 -26.16 -16.77 -8.26
N GLU A 59 -24.96 -17.18 -7.85
CA GLU A 59 -24.67 -18.54 -7.39
C GLU A 59 -25.11 -18.81 -5.94
N ASN A 60 -25.89 -17.91 -5.32
CA ASN A 60 -26.33 -17.96 -3.92
C ASN A 60 -25.17 -17.98 -2.90
N LYS A 61 -23.99 -17.48 -3.26
CA LYS A 61 -22.86 -17.33 -2.35
C LYS A 61 -22.91 -15.97 -1.67
N SER A 62 -22.55 -15.92 -0.39
CA SER A 62 -22.52 -14.70 0.42
C SER A 62 -21.41 -14.74 1.46
N ASN A 63 -21.18 -13.63 2.18
CA ASN A 63 -20.14 -13.49 3.21
C ASN A 63 -18.71 -13.73 2.69
N LEU A 64 -18.45 -13.30 1.46
CA LEU A 64 -17.16 -13.42 0.80
C LEU A 64 -16.47 -12.05 0.66
N ALA A 65 -15.16 -12.03 0.84
CA ALA A 65 -14.26 -10.95 0.45
C ALA A 65 -13.60 -11.29 -0.89
N ILE A 66 -13.68 -10.36 -1.84
CA ILE A 66 -13.09 -10.50 -3.18
C ILE A 66 -11.73 -9.82 -3.22
N GLY A 67 -10.80 -10.40 -3.97
CA GLY A 67 -9.51 -9.79 -4.22
C GLY A 67 -8.81 -10.40 -5.43
N ILE A 68 -7.54 -10.04 -5.62
CA ILE A 68 -6.67 -10.62 -6.64
C ILE A 68 -5.49 -11.29 -5.97
N LYS A 69 -5.18 -12.50 -6.43
CA LYS A 69 -3.95 -13.21 -6.08
C LYS A 69 -3.39 -13.86 -7.34
N ASP A 70 -2.10 -13.67 -7.59
CA ASP A 70 -1.40 -14.23 -8.76
C ASP A 70 -2.14 -13.93 -10.08
N ASN A 71 -2.57 -12.67 -10.26
CA ASN A 71 -3.36 -12.16 -11.39
C ASN A 71 -4.71 -12.87 -11.63
N LYS A 72 -5.26 -13.55 -10.61
CA LYS A 72 -6.58 -14.20 -10.67
C LYS A 72 -7.51 -13.61 -9.63
N LEU A 73 -8.78 -13.48 -10.00
CA LEU A 73 -9.84 -13.14 -9.06
C LEU A 73 -10.04 -14.29 -8.07
N ILE A 74 -10.12 -13.93 -6.79
CA ILE A 74 -10.37 -14.86 -5.70
C ILE A 74 -11.52 -14.35 -4.84
N ALA A 75 -12.26 -15.28 -4.24
CA ALA A 75 -13.25 -14.98 -3.22
C ALA A 75 -12.99 -15.89 -2.01
N LEU A 76 -12.90 -15.28 -0.83
CA LEU A 76 -12.58 -15.95 0.42
C LEU A 76 -13.64 -15.63 1.45
N ASP A 77 -13.86 -16.49 2.45
CA ASP A 77 -14.66 -16.13 3.61
C ASP A 77 -14.10 -14.86 4.28
N ILE A 78 -14.98 -13.92 4.63
CA ILE A 78 -14.58 -12.63 5.20
C ILE A 78 -13.70 -12.81 6.44
N LYS A 79 -13.99 -13.78 7.32
CA LYS A 79 -13.19 -14.01 8.53
C LYS A 79 -11.77 -14.46 8.17
N LYS A 80 -11.66 -15.38 7.20
CA LYS A 80 -10.36 -15.83 6.71
C LYS A 80 -9.56 -14.67 6.09
N ALA A 81 -10.24 -13.78 5.36
CA ALA A 81 -9.59 -12.62 4.74
C ALA A 81 -9.05 -11.63 5.78
N LEU A 82 -9.78 -11.41 6.88
CA LEU A 82 -9.36 -10.53 7.98
C LEU A 82 -8.14 -11.08 8.74
N ASP A 83 -7.98 -12.41 8.80
CA ASP A 83 -6.86 -13.06 9.47
C ASP A 83 -5.56 -13.08 8.63
N ILE A 84 -5.63 -12.68 7.35
CA ILE A 84 -4.45 -12.63 6.48
C ILE A 84 -3.47 -11.58 7.01
N LYS A 85 -2.28 -12.03 7.40
CA LYS A 85 -1.19 -11.13 7.80
C LYS A 85 -0.65 -10.39 6.58
N LYS A 86 -0.29 -9.12 6.77
CA LYS A 86 0.40 -8.32 5.75
C LYS A 86 1.71 -9.01 5.32
N THR A 87 1.95 -9.01 4.02
CA THR A 87 3.17 -9.56 3.42
C THR A 87 4.43 -8.89 3.98
N ASP A 88 5.47 -9.67 4.24
CA ASP A 88 6.78 -9.15 4.62
C ASP A 88 7.50 -8.59 3.38
N ASN A 89 7.66 -7.27 3.33
CA ASN A 89 8.28 -6.56 2.22
C ASN A 89 9.80 -6.35 2.40
N LYS A 90 10.45 -6.99 3.39
CA LYS A 90 11.90 -6.82 3.63
C LYS A 90 12.76 -7.09 2.40
N ASN A 91 12.44 -8.11 1.61
CA ASN A 91 13.20 -8.43 0.40
C ASN A 91 13.15 -7.29 -0.62
N LEU A 92 11.97 -6.71 -0.85
CA LEU A 92 11.81 -5.55 -1.74
C LEU A 92 12.60 -4.35 -1.22
N ILE A 93 12.52 -4.07 0.09
CA ILE A 93 13.27 -2.97 0.72
C ILE A 93 14.79 -3.18 0.55
N ASN A 94 15.28 -4.41 0.75
CA ASN A 94 16.69 -4.74 0.56
C ASN A 94 17.12 -4.57 -0.90
N ASN A 95 16.28 -4.97 -1.86
CA ASN A 95 16.54 -4.76 -3.28
C ASN A 95 16.66 -3.27 -3.63
N ILE A 96 15.75 -2.43 -3.11
CA ILE A 96 15.82 -0.97 -3.30
C ILE A 96 17.11 -0.40 -2.68
N ARG A 97 17.50 -0.87 -1.49
CA ARG A 97 18.77 -0.46 -0.85
C ARG A 97 19.99 -0.86 -1.66
N ASN A 98 19.98 -2.06 -2.26
CA ASN A 98 21.04 -2.52 -3.15
C ASN A 98 21.11 -1.67 -4.42
N ILE A 99 19.98 -1.31 -5.02
CA ILE A 99 19.98 -0.40 -6.18
C ILE A 99 20.58 0.96 -5.80
N ASN A 100 20.21 1.49 -4.63
CA ASN A 100 20.73 2.77 -4.16
C ASN A 100 22.24 2.72 -3.81
N SER A 101 22.83 1.55 -3.53
CA SER A 101 24.26 1.46 -3.23
C SER A 101 25.12 1.72 -4.46
N PHE A 102 24.64 1.44 -5.67
CA PHE A 102 25.35 1.75 -6.92
C PHE A 102 25.49 3.26 -7.18
N TYR A 103 24.66 4.08 -6.54
CA TYR A 103 24.67 5.53 -6.69
C TYR A 103 25.29 6.26 -5.49
N LYS A 104 25.84 5.53 -4.52
CA LYS A 104 26.68 6.14 -3.48
C LYS A 104 27.98 6.61 -4.13
N LYS A 105 28.10 7.93 -4.32
CA LYS A 105 29.40 8.59 -4.51
C LYS A 105 30.24 8.47 -3.25
#